data_AF-Q5B1P2-F1
#
_entry.id   AF-Q5B1P2-F1
#
_cell.length_a   1.000
_cell.length_b   1.000
_cell.length_c   1.000
_cell.angle_alpha   90.00
_cell.angle_beta   90.00
_cell.angle_gamma   90.00
#
_symmetry.space_group_name_H-M   'P 1'
#
loop_
_entity.id
_entity.type
_entity.pdbx_description
1 polymer ?
#
loop_
_entity_poly.entity_id
_entity_poly.type
_entity_poly.pdbx_seq_one_letter_code
_entity_poly.pdbx_strand_id
1 'polypeptide(L)'
;MRSCHIRPWVPMTLTGLFLRTLARGCVLEDQFLDSSEEFYEALAGCTTVIADKLSIGGASGRLVLPDVVNITGAIHSTALVPLALSSPLMTSIEAPQLVHLGGLDLNSIGSIANLSFPKLQHVAGQIRIERLEQYVNIDFPVLEDVKSIYLDGDFGRLGFRRLQRVDNDLIVINCEGCKTGNLNPTTPDPVAILFPASNLWVSSS
;
A
#
# COMPACT_ATOMS: atom_id res chain seq x y z
N MET A 1 17.52 12.22 -18.32
CA MET A 1 17.42 13.34 -17.35
C MET A 1 15.96 13.79 -17.29
N ARG A 2 15.15 13.20 -16.41
CA ARG A 2 13.74 13.59 -16.23
C ARG A 2 13.60 14.15 -14.82
N SER A 3 13.15 15.40 -14.74
CA SER A 3 13.27 16.23 -13.54
C SER A 3 11.98 16.12 -12.70
N CYS A 4 12.12 15.67 -11.45
CA CYS A 4 11.12 15.93 -10.42
C CYS A 4 10.99 17.45 -10.29
N HIS A 5 9.86 18.00 -10.71
CA HIS A 5 9.59 19.43 -10.55
C HIS A 5 9.30 19.68 -9.07
N ILE A 6 10.36 19.98 -8.33
CA ILE A 6 10.30 20.50 -6.97
C ILE A 6 9.57 21.85 -7.06
N ARG A 7 8.27 21.86 -6.82
CA ARG A 7 7.53 23.10 -6.60
C ARG A 7 7.59 23.39 -5.11
N PRO A 8 8.42 24.35 -4.64
CA PRO A 8 8.31 24.80 -3.28
C PRO A 8 6.91 25.41 -3.09
N TRP A 9 6.12 24.80 -2.23
CA TRP A 9 4.98 25.47 -1.65
C TRP A 9 5.54 26.63 -0.82
N VAL A 10 5.39 27.85 -1.31
CA VAL A 10 5.77 29.06 -0.57
C VAL A 10 4.54 29.51 0.21
N PRO A 11 4.44 29.29 1.53
CA PRO A 11 3.57 30.11 2.33
C PRO A 11 4.25 31.48 2.44
N MET A 12 3.68 32.49 1.79
CA MET A 12 4.01 33.88 2.09
C MET A 12 3.63 34.14 3.56
N THR A 13 4.61 34.12 4.48
CA THR A 13 4.83 35.17 5.49
C THR A 13 6.06 34.89 6.36
N LEU A 14 6.78 35.99 6.56
CA LEU A 14 7.96 36.31 7.38
C LEU A 14 8.21 35.54 8.69
N THR A 15 9.51 35.30 8.94
CA THR A 15 10.24 35.19 10.22
C THR A 15 9.83 34.11 11.22
N GLY A 16 10.68 33.08 11.33
CA GLY A 16 10.75 32.19 12.48
C GLY A 16 11.70 31.02 12.20
N LEU A 17 12.83 30.97 12.91
CA LEU A 17 13.79 29.86 12.89
C LEU A 17 13.12 28.61 13.49
N PHE A 18 12.38 27.87 12.66
CA PHE A 18 12.00 26.50 12.94
C PHE A 18 12.71 25.63 11.90
N LEU A 19 13.71 24.86 12.33
CA LEU A 19 14.17 23.68 11.59
C LEU A 19 13.09 22.60 11.69
N ARG A 20 11.90 22.90 11.17
CA ARG A 20 10.96 21.89 10.69
C ARG A 20 11.42 21.60 9.28
N THR A 21 11.80 20.35 9.03
CA THR A 21 11.94 19.83 7.67
C THR A 21 10.69 20.25 6.91
N LEU A 22 10.83 21.23 6.01
CA LEU A 22 9.72 21.65 5.17
C LEU A 22 9.27 20.42 4.40
N ALA A 23 7.96 20.11 4.43
CA ALA A 23 7.40 19.02 3.67
C ALA A 23 7.76 19.23 2.20
N ARG A 24 8.68 18.42 1.68
CA ARG A 24 9.14 18.49 0.30
C ARG A 24 8.13 17.71 -0.55
N GLY A 25 7.27 18.47 -1.22
CA GLY A 25 6.29 17.98 -2.17
C GLY A 25 6.94 17.63 -3.51
N CYS A 26 6.64 16.45 -4.02
CA CYS A 26 7.09 15.97 -5.32
C CYS A 26 5.88 15.63 -6.16
N VAL A 27 5.74 16.32 -7.30
CA VAL A 27 4.63 16.07 -8.23
C VAL A 27 5.10 15.04 -9.24
N LEU A 28 4.38 13.93 -9.34
CA LEU A 28 4.60 12.91 -10.36
C LEU A 28 3.36 12.85 -11.26
N GLU A 29 3.54 13.18 -12.55
CA GLU A 29 2.50 13.00 -13.57
C GLU A 29 2.55 11.55 -14.05
N ASP A 30 1.53 10.74 -13.76
CA ASP A 30 1.31 9.33 -14.20
C ASP A 30 2.57 8.65 -14.78
N GLN A 31 3.59 8.47 -13.94
CA GLN A 31 4.85 7.86 -14.36
C GLN A 31 4.77 6.34 -14.22
N PHE A 32 5.15 5.65 -15.27
CA PHE A 32 5.53 4.25 -15.22
C PHE A 32 7.00 4.20 -14.78
N LEU A 33 7.26 3.72 -13.57
CA LEU A 33 8.62 3.59 -13.05
C LEU A 33 9.03 2.12 -13.20
N ASP A 34 9.97 1.87 -14.11
CA ASP A 34 10.33 0.54 -14.59
C ASP A 34 11.37 -0.16 -13.72
N SER A 35 12.00 0.57 -12.79
CA SER A 35 12.94 0.01 -11.83
C SER A 35 12.80 0.65 -10.45
N SER A 36 13.20 -0.10 -9.42
CA SER A 36 13.26 0.40 -8.05
C SER A 36 14.22 1.59 -7.94
N GLU A 37 15.32 1.60 -8.70
CA GLU A 37 16.33 2.67 -8.72
C GLU A 37 15.76 4.00 -9.24
N GLU A 38 15.05 3.97 -10.36
CA GLU A 38 14.34 5.15 -10.89
C GLU A 38 13.29 5.67 -9.90
N PHE A 39 12.63 4.76 -9.17
CA PHE A 39 11.68 5.12 -8.12
C PHE A 39 12.36 5.85 -6.95
N TYR A 40 13.52 5.36 -6.49
CA TYR A 40 14.29 6.00 -5.43
C TYR A 40 14.82 7.37 -5.87
N GLU A 41 15.35 7.49 -7.08
CA GLU A 41 15.85 8.78 -7.59
C GLU A 41 14.73 9.80 -7.77
N ALA A 42 13.58 9.40 -8.32
CA ALA A 42 12.43 10.28 -8.50
C ALA A 42 11.87 10.81 -7.18
N LEU A 43 11.99 10.03 -6.11
CA LEU A 43 11.44 10.33 -4.79
C LEU A 43 12.50 10.76 -3.76
N ALA A 44 13.75 10.94 -4.18
CA ALA A 44 14.84 11.30 -3.28
C ALA A 44 14.56 12.63 -2.54
N GLY A 45 14.45 12.55 -1.22
CA GLY A 45 14.15 13.69 -0.35
C GLY A 45 12.69 14.17 -0.41
N CYS A 46 11.79 13.42 -1.02
CA CYS A 46 10.36 13.68 -1.03
C CYS A 46 9.73 13.16 0.27
N THR A 47 8.89 13.99 0.89
CA THR A 47 8.10 13.61 2.07
C THR A 47 6.61 13.58 1.76
N THR A 48 6.18 14.29 0.71
CA THR A 48 4.82 14.24 0.18
C THR A 48 4.89 14.00 -1.32
N VAL A 49 4.21 12.97 -1.79
CA VAL A 49 4.07 12.67 -3.22
C VAL A 49 2.68 13.08 -3.66
N ILE A 50 2.64 13.98 -4.62
CA ILE A 50 1.41 14.49 -5.24
C ILE A 50 1.29 13.80 -6.59
N ALA A 51 0.46 12.77 -6.64
CA ALA A 51 0.15 11.98 -7.82
C ALA A 51 -1.25 11.38 -7.65
N ASP A 52 -1.95 11.13 -8.75
CA ASP A 52 -3.22 10.40 -8.72
C ASP A 52 -2.96 8.89 -8.55
N LYS A 53 -1.91 8.41 -9.21
CA LYS A 53 -1.52 7.00 -9.23
C LYS A 53 0.00 6.83 -9.29
N LEU A 54 0.54 5.92 -8.47
CA LEU A 54 1.92 5.44 -8.52
C LEU A 54 1.90 4.00 -9.02
N SER A 55 2.24 3.82 -10.29
CA SER A 55 2.21 2.49 -10.93
C SER A 55 3.53 1.75 -10.72
N ILE A 56 3.44 0.56 -10.14
CA ILE A 56 4.55 -0.35 -9.91
C ILE A 56 4.39 -1.50 -10.92
N GLY A 57 5.15 -1.44 -12.02
CA GLY A 57 5.00 -2.37 -13.15
C GLY A 57 6.25 -3.14 -13.56
N GLY A 58 7.42 -2.50 -13.54
CA GLY A 58 8.70 -3.13 -13.90
C GLY A 58 9.60 -3.50 -12.71
N ALA A 59 9.28 -3.00 -11.50
CA ALA A 59 10.12 -3.16 -10.34
C ALA A 59 10.14 -4.62 -9.83
N SER A 60 11.35 -5.17 -9.66
CA SER A 60 11.60 -6.48 -9.05
C SER A 60 12.17 -6.34 -7.64
N GLY A 61 12.01 -7.37 -6.82
CA GLY A 61 12.60 -7.40 -5.48
C GLY A 61 11.89 -6.45 -4.51
N ARG A 62 12.64 -5.54 -3.89
CA ARG A 62 12.14 -4.70 -2.80
C ARG A 62 11.95 -3.25 -3.23
N LEU A 63 10.78 -2.70 -2.94
CA LEU A 63 10.49 -1.28 -3.05
C LEU A 63 10.40 -0.66 -1.66
N VAL A 64 11.28 0.31 -1.37
CA VAL A 64 11.30 1.02 -0.09
C VAL A 64 11.07 2.52 -0.34
N LEU A 65 10.23 3.12 0.49
CA LEU A 65 9.92 4.55 0.50
C LEU A 65 10.32 5.15 1.84
N PRO A 66 11.62 5.41 2.05
CA PRO A 66 12.15 5.65 3.40
C PRO A 66 11.63 6.95 4.02
N ASP A 67 11.48 8.02 3.24
CA ASP A 67 11.18 9.36 3.74
C ASP A 67 9.75 9.83 3.44
N VAL A 68 8.99 9.05 2.65
CA VAL A 68 7.64 9.45 2.22
C VAL A 68 6.65 9.30 3.37
N VAL A 69 6.01 10.40 3.73
CA VAL A 69 5.01 10.49 4.82
C VAL A 69 3.58 10.54 4.27
N ASN A 70 3.39 11.13 3.10
CA ASN A 70 2.08 11.31 2.50
C ASN A 70 2.12 11.02 0.99
N ILE A 71 1.14 10.28 0.49
CA ILE A 71 0.89 10.07 -0.93
C ILE A 71 -0.57 10.41 -1.19
N THR A 72 -0.83 11.41 -2.03
CA THR A 72 -2.21 11.87 -2.29
C THR A 72 -3.06 10.85 -3.03
N GLY A 73 -2.44 10.04 -3.89
CA GLY A 73 -3.09 9.07 -4.75
C GLY A 73 -2.85 7.62 -4.33
N ALA A 74 -3.13 6.71 -5.25
CA ALA A 74 -3.03 5.28 -4.99
C ALA A 74 -1.68 4.70 -5.41
N ILE A 75 -1.13 3.79 -4.60
CA ILE A 75 -0.10 2.84 -5.06
C ILE A 75 -0.82 1.72 -5.79
N HIS A 76 -0.44 1.45 -7.03
CA HIS A 76 -1.09 0.45 -7.86
C HIS A 76 -0.07 -0.45 -8.54
N SER A 77 -0.26 -1.77 -8.48
CA SER A 77 0.54 -2.70 -9.27
C SER A 77 -0.06 -2.88 -10.66
N THR A 78 0.68 -2.57 -11.71
CA THR A 78 0.25 -2.89 -13.07
C THR A 78 0.71 -4.29 -13.41
N ALA A 79 -0.23 -5.21 -13.66
CA ALA A 79 0.10 -6.50 -14.25
C ALA A 79 0.62 -6.28 -15.67
N LEU A 80 1.94 -6.37 -15.88
CA LEU A 80 2.49 -6.55 -17.22
C LEU A 80 2.01 -7.92 -17.71
N VAL A 81 1.02 -7.91 -18.60
CA VAL A 81 0.57 -8.99 -19.51
C VAL A 81 0.74 -10.45 -19.01
N PRO A 82 -0.33 -11.28 -18.98
CA PRO A 82 -0.31 -12.65 -18.44
C PRO A 82 0.53 -13.67 -19.25
N LEU A 83 1.41 -13.22 -20.14
CA LEU A 83 2.20 -14.05 -21.05
C LEU A 83 3.70 -14.11 -20.71
N ALA A 84 4.17 -13.35 -19.72
CA ALA A 84 5.56 -13.45 -19.26
C ALA A 84 5.66 -14.50 -18.14
N LEU A 85 6.19 -15.68 -18.47
CA LEU A 85 6.60 -16.76 -17.55
C LEU A 85 7.70 -16.34 -16.54
N SER A 86 8.00 -15.03 -16.45
CA SER A 86 8.97 -14.42 -15.57
C SER A 86 8.61 -12.94 -15.33
N SER A 87 7.39 -12.66 -14.83
CA SER A 87 7.12 -11.32 -14.30
C SER A 87 8.10 -11.05 -13.16
N PRO A 88 8.76 -9.89 -13.09
CA PRO A 88 9.65 -9.56 -11.98
C PRO A 88 8.93 -9.77 -10.64
N LEU A 89 9.44 -10.69 -9.82
CA LEU A 89 8.87 -11.02 -8.51
C LEU A 89 9.15 -9.86 -7.55
N MET A 90 8.20 -8.95 -7.38
CA MET A 90 8.21 -8.06 -6.24
C MET A 90 8.02 -8.89 -4.96
N THR A 91 8.91 -8.72 -4.01
CA THR A 91 8.94 -9.47 -2.74
C THR A 91 8.53 -8.61 -1.56
N SER A 92 8.83 -7.30 -1.60
CA SER A 92 8.36 -6.36 -0.57
C SER A 92 8.03 -4.95 -1.07
N ILE A 93 7.03 -4.34 -0.41
CA ILE A 93 6.74 -2.90 -0.48
C ILE A 93 6.77 -2.36 0.95
N GLU A 94 7.64 -1.38 1.20
CA GLU A 94 7.91 -0.87 2.54
C GLU A 94 7.89 0.66 2.54
N ALA A 95 7.03 1.27 3.35
CA ALA A 95 7.00 2.72 3.52
C ALA A 95 6.97 3.05 5.02
N PRO A 96 8.13 3.01 5.71
CA PRO A 96 8.22 3.06 7.16
C PRO A 96 7.75 4.38 7.80
N GLN A 97 7.70 5.46 7.02
CA GLN A 97 7.25 6.79 7.48
C GLN A 97 5.87 7.18 6.96
N LEU A 98 5.23 6.35 6.11
CA LEU A 98 3.97 6.68 5.46
C LEU A 98 2.84 6.71 6.49
N VAL A 99 2.15 7.84 6.58
CA VAL A 99 1.01 8.08 7.50
C VAL A 99 -0.30 8.20 6.73
N HIS A 100 -0.27 8.81 5.54
CA HIS A 100 -1.46 9.04 4.71
C HIS A 100 -1.26 8.48 3.30
N LEU A 101 -2.29 7.82 2.79
CA LEU A 101 -2.29 7.24 1.44
C LEU A 101 -3.66 7.44 0.77
N GLY A 102 -3.67 7.75 -0.52
CA GLY A 102 -4.92 7.82 -1.29
C GLY A 102 -5.56 6.45 -1.51
N GLY A 103 -4.76 5.42 -1.78
CA GLY A 103 -5.22 4.02 -1.88
C GLY A 103 -4.08 3.03 -2.04
N LEU A 104 -4.36 1.76 -1.82
CA LEU A 104 -3.45 0.65 -2.10
C LEU A 104 -4.20 -0.37 -2.96
N ASP A 105 -3.75 -0.58 -4.19
CA ASP A 105 -4.41 -1.47 -5.15
C ASP A 105 -3.39 -2.43 -5.78
N LEU A 106 -3.25 -3.60 -5.17
CA LEU A 106 -2.28 -4.61 -5.57
C LEU A 106 -3.02 -5.81 -6.16
N ASN A 107 -2.81 -6.05 -7.44
CA ASN A 107 -3.41 -7.14 -8.19
C ASN A 107 -2.31 -8.01 -8.82
N SER A 108 -2.43 -9.33 -8.69
CA SER A 108 -1.52 -10.30 -9.31
C SER A 108 -0.06 -10.16 -8.86
N ILE A 109 0.14 -9.77 -7.60
CA ILE A 109 1.45 -9.66 -6.93
C ILE A 109 1.90 -11.01 -6.35
N GLY A 110 1.83 -12.09 -7.14
CA GLY A 110 1.90 -13.49 -6.68
C GLY A 110 3.13 -13.91 -5.86
N SER A 111 4.14 -13.04 -5.74
CA SER A 111 5.37 -13.29 -4.97
C SER A 111 5.60 -12.39 -3.76
N ILE A 112 4.70 -11.44 -3.46
CA ILE A 112 4.91 -10.54 -2.32
C ILE A 112 4.82 -11.34 -1.03
N ALA A 113 5.91 -11.30 -0.27
CA ALA A 113 6.01 -11.93 1.05
C ALA A 113 5.86 -10.89 2.18
N ASN A 114 6.06 -9.60 1.90
CA ASN A 114 6.06 -8.55 2.91
C ASN A 114 5.44 -7.23 2.42
N LEU A 115 4.45 -6.73 3.14
CA LEU A 115 3.87 -5.39 2.98
C LEU A 115 4.02 -4.67 4.33
N SER A 116 4.81 -3.60 4.38
CA SER A 116 5.15 -2.93 5.63
C SER A 116 4.82 -1.44 5.59
N PHE A 117 3.75 -1.09 6.31
CA PHE A 117 3.26 0.28 6.47
C PHE A 117 3.02 0.60 7.96
N PRO A 118 4.06 0.54 8.82
CA PRO A 118 3.91 0.51 10.27
C PRO A 118 3.34 1.80 10.88
N LYS A 119 3.34 2.90 10.11
CA LYS A 119 2.82 4.21 10.54
C LYS A 119 1.56 4.65 9.79
N LEU A 120 1.04 3.82 8.88
CA LEU A 120 -0.11 4.18 8.05
C LEU A 120 -1.36 4.28 8.92
N GLN A 121 -1.92 5.48 9.02
CA GLN A 121 -3.08 5.79 9.86
C GLN A 121 -4.34 5.99 9.03
N HIS A 122 -4.24 6.58 7.85
CA HIS A 122 -5.41 6.92 7.05
C HIS A 122 -5.24 6.54 5.59
N VAL A 123 -6.25 5.84 5.06
CA VAL A 123 -6.37 5.55 3.63
C VAL A 123 -7.67 6.16 3.10
N ALA A 124 -7.56 7.20 2.26
CA ALA A 124 -8.73 7.94 1.79
C ALA A 124 -9.66 7.10 0.88
N GLY A 125 -9.08 6.15 0.16
CA GLY A 125 -9.74 5.23 -0.74
C GLY A 125 -9.70 3.80 -0.21
N GLN A 126 -9.46 2.85 -1.12
CA GLN A 126 -9.50 1.43 -0.80
C GLN A 126 -8.12 0.86 -0.49
N ILE A 127 -8.08 -0.14 0.38
CA ILE A 127 -7.03 -1.16 0.41
C ILE A 127 -7.60 -2.37 -0.34
N ARG A 128 -7.11 -2.63 -1.55
CA ARG A 128 -7.49 -3.75 -2.41
C ARG A 128 -6.24 -4.58 -2.66
N ILE A 129 -6.26 -5.84 -2.23
CA ILE A 129 -5.17 -6.79 -2.48
C ILE A 129 -5.80 -8.08 -3.01
N GLU A 130 -5.37 -8.50 -4.19
CA GLU A 130 -5.97 -9.62 -4.90
C GLU A 130 -4.93 -10.58 -5.48
N ARG A 131 -5.33 -11.86 -5.54
CA ARG A 131 -4.57 -12.92 -6.21
C ARG A 131 -3.18 -13.09 -5.61
N LEU A 132 -3.10 -13.06 -4.28
CA LEU A 132 -1.91 -13.47 -3.55
C LEU A 132 -1.79 -14.99 -3.59
N GLU A 133 -0.73 -15.49 -4.20
CA GLU A 133 -0.49 -16.93 -4.38
C GLU A 133 0.34 -17.55 -3.24
N GLN A 134 0.79 -16.73 -2.29
CA GLN A 134 1.58 -17.12 -1.13
C GLN A 134 0.81 -16.84 0.15
N TYR A 135 0.93 -17.77 1.10
CA TYR A 135 0.43 -17.61 2.46
C TYR A 135 1.11 -16.43 3.15
N VAL A 136 0.36 -15.37 3.43
CA VAL A 136 0.91 -14.11 3.94
C VAL A 136 0.18 -13.63 5.20
N ASN A 137 0.91 -12.92 6.05
CA ASN A 137 0.33 -12.16 7.14
C ASN A 137 0.36 -10.68 6.77
N ILE A 138 -0.78 -10.01 6.89
CA ILE A 138 -0.89 -8.56 6.68
C ILE A 138 -1.16 -7.90 8.02
N ASP A 139 -0.42 -6.84 8.34
CA ASP A 139 -0.64 -6.07 9.55
C ASP A 139 -0.57 -4.57 9.25
N PHE A 140 -1.63 -3.87 9.60
CA PHE A 140 -1.72 -2.42 9.61
C PHE A 140 -1.91 -1.96 11.07
N PRO A 141 -0.81 -1.90 11.85
CA PRO A 141 -0.89 -1.86 13.31
C PRO A 141 -1.49 -0.56 13.85
N VAL A 142 -1.45 0.52 13.06
CA VAL A 142 -1.93 1.84 13.46
C VAL A 142 -2.95 2.44 12.50
N LEU A 143 -3.47 1.67 11.55
CA LEU A 143 -4.52 2.15 10.64
C LEU A 143 -5.78 2.44 11.45
N GLU A 144 -6.30 3.65 11.32
CA GLU A 144 -7.47 4.16 12.05
C GLU A 144 -8.69 4.26 11.15
N ASP A 145 -8.52 4.82 9.94
CA ASP A 145 -9.61 5.08 9.00
C ASP A 145 -9.27 4.61 7.58
N VAL A 146 -10.24 3.95 6.95
CA VAL A 146 -10.18 3.54 5.56
C VAL A 146 -11.57 3.59 4.93
N LYS A 147 -11.66 3.87 3.63
CA LYS A 147 -12.96 3.84 2.97
C LYS A 147 -13.48 2.41 2.78
N SER A 148 -12.64 1.50 2.28
CA SER A 148 -12.99 0.09 2.10
C SER A 148 -11.75 -0.81 2.14
N ILE A 149 -11.94 -2.05 2.58
CA ILE A 149 -10.92 -3.11 2.56
C ILE A 149 -11.46 -4.27 1.72
N TYR A 150 -10.70 -4.68 0.72
CA TYR A 150 -10.96 -5.88 -0.08
C TYR A 150 -9.69 -6.73 -0.15
N LEU A 151 -9.72 -7.91 0.44
CA LEU A 151 -8.59 -8.82 0.49
C LEU A 151 -9.00 -10.16 -0.08
N ASP A 152 -8.30 -10.62 -1.11
CA ASP A 152 -8.52 -11.90 -1.80
C ASP A 152 -7.19 -12.61 -2.00
N GLY A 153 -6.99 -13.71 -1.28
CA GLY A 153 -5.72 -14.42 -1.23
C GLY A 153 -5.64 -15.47 -0.12
N ASP A 154 -4.43 -16.00 0.07
CA ASP A 154 -4.12 -16.99 1.10
C ASP A 154 -3.51 -16.31 2.34
N PHE A 155 -4.29 -16.21 3.42
CA PHE A 155 -3.94 -15.41 4.60
C PHE A 155 -3.92 -16.22 5.89
N GLY A 156 -2.84 -16.08 6.65
CA GLY A 156 -2.78 -16.60 8.02
C GLY A 156 -3.35 -15.65 9.05
N ARG A 157 -2.97 -14.37 8.96
CA ARG A 157 -3.35 -13.34 9.93
C ARG A 157 -3.50 -11.99 9.26
N LEU A 158 -4.56 -11.28 9.65
CA LEU A 158 -4.87 -9.91 9.25
C LEU A 158 -4.96 -9.04 10.50
N GLY A 159 -4.12 -8.01 10.60
CA GLY A 159 -4.04 -7.13 11.76
C GLY A 159 -4.54 -5.72 11.47
N PHE A 160 -5.52 -5.28 12.26
CA PHE A 160 -6.18 -3.96 12.18
C PHE A 160 -6.40 -3.38 13.59
N ARG A 161 -5.39 -3.46 14.45
CA ARG A 161 -5.52 -3.27 15.91
C ARG A 161 -5.92 -1.87 16.36
N ARG A 162 -5.85 -0.87 15.47
CA ARG A 162 -6.28 0.51 15.73
C ARG A 162 -7.40 0.97 14.79
N LEU A 163 -7.96 0.07 13.99
CA LEU A 163 -8.97 0.42 12.99
C LEU A 163 -10.27 0.82 13.70
N GLN A 164 -10.63 2.09 13.57
CA GLN A 164 -11.82 2.68 14.17
C GLN A 164 -12.97 2.73 13.17
N ARG A 165 -12.68 2.94 11.88
CA ARG A 165 -13.69 3.20 10.87
C ARG A 165 -13.38 2.57 9.52
N VAL A 166 -14.39 1.89 8.98
CA VAL A 166 -14.51 1.53 7.57
C VAL A 166 -15.79 2.16 7.06
N ASP A 167 -15.73 3.04 6.06
CA ASP A 167 -16.92 3.75 5.57
C ASP A 167 -17.88 2.85 4.78
N ASN A 168 -17.32 1.93 4.00
CA ASN A 168 -18.06 0.99 3.16
C ASN A 168 -17.81 -0.44 3.65
N ASP A 169 -17.36 -1.34 2.77
CA ASP A 169 -17.21 -2.76 3.06
C ASP A 169 -15.81 -3.11 3.53
N LEU A 170 -15.75 -4.09 4.45
CA LEU A 170 -14.58 -4.91 4.74
C LEU A 170 -14.87 -6.33 4.25
N ILE A 171 -14.21 -6.73 3.17
CA ILE A 171 -14.40 -8.03 2.52
C ILE A 171 -13.07 -8.78 2.58
N VAL A 172 -13.12 -10.00 3.11
CA VAL A 172 -11.99 -10.93 3.15
C VAL A 172 -12.41 -12.25 2.53
N ILE A 173 -11.73 -12.63 1.46
CA ILE A 173 -11.86 -13.91 0.77
C ILE A 173 -10.55 -14.66 1.05
N ASN A 174 -10.59 -15.58 2.01
CA ASN A 174 -9.46 -16.45 2.30
C ASN A 174 -9.56 -17.71 1.43
N CYS A 175 -8.55 -17.95 0.62
CA CYS A 175 -8.55 -19.01 -0.38
C CYS A 175 -7.20 -19.73 -0.42
N GLU A 176 -7.16 -20.94 0.11
CA GLU A 176 -6.01 -21.83 -0.04
C GLU A 176 -5.97 -22.33 -1.49
N GLY A 177 -4.95 -21.94 -2.25
CA GLY A 177 -4.77 -22.43 -3.61
C GLY A 177 -5.61 -21.73 -4.67
N CYS A 178 -5.92 -20.43 -4.52
CA CYS A 178 -6.38 -19.54 -5.61
C CYS A 178 -5.38 -19.40 -6.80
N LYS A 179 -4.38 -20.29 -6.88
CA LYS A 179 -3.59 -20.58 -8.07
C LYS A 179 -4.53 -21.03 -9.18
N THR A 180 -4.41 -20.42 -10.36
CA THR A 180 -5.09 -20.93 -11.55
C THR A 180 -4.68 -22.40 -11.77
N GLY A 181 -5.62 -23.34 -11.60
CA GLY A 181 -5.42 -24.76 -11.87
C GLY A 181 -5.52 -25.73 -10.69
N ASN A 182 -5.77 -25.28 -9.45
CA ASN A 182 -6.04 -26.22 -8.36
C ASN A 182 -7.52 -26.65 -8.36
N LEU A 183 -7.80 -27.86 -8.82
CA LEU A 183 -9.16 -28.43 -8.91
C LEU A 183 -9.62 -29.11 -7.62
N ASN A 184 -8.78 -29.13 -6.58
CA ASN A 184 -9.10 -29.73 -5.29
C ASN A 184 -8.79 -28.76 -4.15
N PRO A 185 -9.66 -27.78 -3.89
CA PRO A 185 -9.48 -26.86 -2.78
C PRO A 185 -9.51 -27.65 -1.47
N THR A 186 -8.38 -27.73 -0.79
CA THR A 186 -8.34 -28.09 0.63
C THR A 186 -9.07 -27.01 1.42
N THR A 187 -9.65 -27.39 2.56
CA THR A 187 -10.31 -26.42 3.45
C THR A 187 -9.28 -25.42 3.93
N PRO A 188 -9.40 -24.12 3.59
CA PRO A 188 -8.39 -23.14 3.94
C PRO A 188 -8.19 -23.07 5.46
N ASP A 189 -6.94 -22.89 5.87
CA ASP A 189 -6.61 -22.66 7.27
C ASP A 189 -7.41 -21.46 7.82
N PRO A 190 -7.87 -21.51 9.08
CA PRO A 190 -8.59 -20.39 9.68
C PRO A 190 -7.74 -19.11 9.67
N VAL A 191 -8.29 -18.03 9.11
CA VAL A 191 -7.64 -16.72 9.14
C VAL A 191 -7.90 -16.01 10.47
N ALA A 192 -6.85 -15.57 11.15
CA ALA A 192 -6.98 -14.75 12.36
C ALA A 192 -7.10 -13.26 12.00
N ILE A 193 -8.26 -12.65 12.26
CA ILE A 193 -8.47 -11.21 12.05
C ILE A 193 -8.45 -10.49 13.40
N LEU A 194 -7.57 -9.49 13.56
CA LEU A 194 -7.33 -8.78 14.82
C LEU A 194 -7.81 -7.33 14.75
N PHE A 195 -8.86 -7.00 15.49
CA PHE A 195 -9.41 -5.64 15.63
C PHE A 195 -9.00 -5.00 16.97
N PRO A 196 -9.28 -3.69 17.19
CA PRO A 196 -9.00 -3.05 18.48
C PRO A 196 -9.73 -3.72 19.63
N ALA A 197 -9.11 -3.74 20.81
CA ALA A 197 -9.69 -4.35 22.01
C ALA A 197 -10.81 -3.51 22.67
N SER A 198 -11.10 -2.31 22.17
CA SER A 198 -12.01 -1.34 22.80
C SER A 198 -13.50 -1.59 22.49
N ASN A 199 -14.25 -1.96 23.53
CA ASN A 199 -15.71 -1.94 23.72
C ASN A 199 -16.58 -2.07 22.45
N LEU A 200 -16.78 -3.33 22.04
CA LEU A 200 -17.76 -3.79 21.07
C LEU A 200 -19.19 -3.27 21.41
N TRP A 201 -19.58 -2.14 20.83
CA TRP A 201 -20.99 -1.90 20.50
C TRP A 201 -21.20 -2.38 19.08
N VAL A 202 -21.40 -3.68 18.91
CA VAL A 202 -21.96 -4.22 17.66
C VAL A 202 -23.45 -3.97 17.74
N SER A 203 -23.93 -2.88 17.14
CA SER A 203 -25.36 -2.76 16.82
C SER A 203 -25.62 -3.54 15.54
N SER A 204 -26.16 -4.75 15.68
CA SER A 204 -26.81 -5.45 14.58
C SER A 204 -28.14 -4.74 14.27
N SER A 205 -28.31 -4.24 13.06
CA SER A 205 -29.62 -3.92 12.46
C SER A 205 -30.06 -5.05 11.56
#